data_AF-A0A3A4R7C9-F1
#
_entry.id   AF-A0A3A4R7C9-F1
#
_cell.length_a   1.000
_cell.length_b   1.000
_cell.length_c   1.000
_cell.angle_alpha   90.00
_cell.angle_beta   90.00
_cell.angle_gamma   90.00
#
_symmetry.space_group_name_H-M   'P 1'
#
loop_
_entity.id
_entity.type
_entity.pdbx_description
1 polymer ?
#
loop_
_entity_poly.entity_id
_entity_poly.type
_entity_poly.pdbx_seq_one_letter_code
_entity_poly.pdbx_strand_id
1 'polypeptide(L)'
;MVKIFVETTIAQERYSHSPDSLKLAKLAIFEKYNISSDEYEKAINNSEMSAIYWDAFFKEVRVYLDSLKTVSNQQVIPSLK
;
A
#
# COMPACT_ATOMS: atom_id res chain seq x y z
N MET A 1 5.76 -6.37 2.78
CA MET A 1 6.11 -4.93 2.81
C MET A 1 5.57 -4.14 1.63
N VAL A 2 5.87 -4.52 0.38
CA VAL A 2 5.41 -3.78 -0.83
C VAL A 2 3.91 -3.47 -0.84
N LYS A 3 3.05 -4.46 -0.57
CA LYS A 3 1.59 -4.28 -0.55
C LYS A 3 1.12 -3.31 0.53
N ILE A 4 1.66 -3.46 1.75
CA ILE A 4 1.37 -2.59 2.90
C ILE A 4 1.79 -1.14 2.59
N PHE A 5 2.97 -0.96 1.99
CA PHE A 5 3.45 0.36 1.57
C PHE A 5 2.51 1.01 0.55
N VAL A 6 2.13 0.29 -0.50
CA VAL A 6 1.22 0.80 -1.53
C VAL A 6 -0.15 1.17 -0.95
N GLU A 7 -0.77 0.27 -0.17
CA GLU A 7 -2.08 0.54 0.43
C GLU A 7 -2.02 1.70 1.44
N THR A 8 -0.93 1.82 2.21
CA THR A 8 -0.74 2.92 3.15
C THR A 8 -0.58 4.26 2.44
N THR A 9 0.21 4.30 1.35
CA THR A 9 0.39 5.49 0.52
C THR A 9 -0.93 5.92 -0.14
N ILE A 10 -1.73 4.96 -0.63
CA ILE A 10 -3.07 5.25 -1.18
C ILE A 10 -3.99 5.81 -0.10
N ALA A 11 -3.95 5.25 1.11
CA ALA A 11 -4.75 5.75 2.23
C ALA A 11 -4.33 7.17 2.64
N GLN A 12 -3.03 7.47 2.66
CA GLN A 12 -2.50 8.82 2.93
C GLN A 12 -2.98 9.84 1.92
N GLU A 13 -2.93 9.51 0.63
CA GLU A 13 -3.42 10.39 -0.42
C GLU A 13 -4.93 10.63 -0.29
N ARG A 14 -5.70 9.54 -0.13
CA ARG A 14 -7.17 9.56 -0.06
C ARG A 14 -7.72 10.28 1.17
N TYR A 15 -7.06 10.14 2.31
CA TYR A 15 -7.50 10.70 3.60
C TYR A 15 -6.57 11.82 4.10
N SER A 16 -5.85 12.46 3.19
CA SER A 16 -4.90 13.56 3.47
C SER A 16 -5.51 14.68 4.31
N HIS A 17 -6.82 14.94 4.16
CA HIS A 17 -7.55 15.99 4.87
C HIS A 17 -8.38 15.47 6.07
N SER A 18 -8.35 14.16 6.34
CA SER A 18 -9.18 13.50 7.35
C SER A 18 -8.32 12.58 8.24
N PRO A 19 -7.61 13.13 9.23
CA PRO A 19 -6.62 12.38 10.02
C PRO A 19 -7.22 11.18 10.77
N ASP A 20 -8.47 11.29 11.24
CA ASP A 20 -9.17 10.18 11.89
C ASP A 20 -9.46 9.03 10.91
N SER A 21 -9.91 9.36 9.70
CA SER A 21 -10.13 8.38 8.63
C SER A 21 -8.83 7.72 8.19
N LEU A 22 -7.75 8.50 8.12
CA LEU A 22 -6.41 7.99 7.82
C LEU A 22 -5.95 6.99 8.89
N LYS A 23 -6.15 7.31 10.17
CA LYS A 23 -5.78 6.43 11.29
C LYS A 23 -6.52 5.10 11.22
N LEU A 24 -7.84 5.13 11.00
CA LEU A 24 -8.65 3.92 10.85
C LEU A 24 -8.24 3.09 9.63
N ALA A 25 -7.98 3.74 8.50
CA ALA A 25 -7.52 3.06 7.29
C ALA A 25 -6.17 2.36 7.50
N LYS A 26 -5.21 3.03 8.15
CA LYS A 26 -3.92 2.43 8.50
C LYS A 26 -4.07 1.23 9.43
N LEU A 27 -4.89 1.34 10.48
CA LEU A 27 -5.17 0.22 11.39
C LEU A 27 -5.72 -0.98 10.64
N ALA A 28 -6.70 -0.78 9.76
CA ALA A 28 -7.28 -1.86 8.97
C ALA A 28 -6.25 -2.53 8.04
N ILE A 29 -5.34 -1.76 7.43
CA ILE A 29 -4.26 -2.29 6.60
C ILE A 29 -3.30 -3.12 7.46
N PHE A 30 -2.90 -2.62 8.62
CA PHE A 30 -1.99 -3.30 9.53
C PHE A 30 -2.57 -4.60 10.08
N GLU A 31 -3.84 -4.60 10.47
CA GLU A 31 -4.58 -5.82 10.87
C GLU A 31 -4.66 -6.83 9.71
N LYS A 32 -4.99 -6.39 8.50
CA LYS A 32 -5.08 -7.25 7.30
C LYS A 32 -3.79 -8.01 7.02
N TYR A 33 -2.64 -7.41 7.31
CA TYR A 33 -1.33 -8.02 7.09
C TYR A 33 -0.66 -8.54 8.38
N ASN A 34 -1.38 -8.54 9.51
CA ASN A 34 -0.91 -8.96 10.82
C ASN A 34 0.47 -8.36 11.17
N ILE A 35 0.59 -7.04 10.99
CA ILE A 35 1.80 -6.27 11.28
C ILE A 35 1.45 -5.08 12.18
N SER A 36 2.31 -4.73 13.12
CA SER A 36 2.14 -3.51 13.91
C SER A 36 2.66 -2.26 13.19
N SER A 37 2.19 -1.09 13.62
CA SER A 37 2.70 0.19 13.11
C SER A 37 4.21 0.33 13.34
N ASP A 38 4.72 -0.10 14.50
CA ASP A 38 6.14 -0.05 14.85
C ASP A 38 7.00 -0.96 13.95
N GLU A 39 6.51 -2.16 13.65
CA GLU A 39 7.21 -3.08 12.73
C GLU A 39 7.26 -2.51 11.32
N TYR A 40 6.16 -1.89 10.87
CA TYR A 40 6.13 -1.22 9.56
C TYR A 40 7.12 -0.05 9.52
N GLU A 41 7.11 0.82 10.53
CA GLU A 41 8.02 1.98 10.60
C GLU A 41 9.48 1.55 10.65
N LYS A 42 9.83 0.55 11.46
CA LYS A 42 11.19 -0.02 11.48
C LYS A 42 11.60 -0.57 10.12
N ALA A 43 10.68 -1.24 9.44
CA ALA A 43 10.96 -1.86 8.15
C ALA A 43 11.06 -0.84 7.01
N ILE A 44 10.42 0.33 7.08
CA ILE A 44 10.53 1.37 6.03
C ILE A 44 11.63 2.39 6.34
N ASN A 45 11.87 2.69 7.62
CA ASN A 45 12.90 3.66 8.05
C ASN A 45 14.26 3.01 8.29
N ASN A 46 14.47 1.76 7.88
CA ASN A 46 15.78 1.13 8.02
C ASN A 46 16.80 1.86 7.13
N SER A 47 17.63 2.69 7.77
CA SER A 47 18.68 3.49 7.14
C SER A 47 19.78 2.66 6.48
N GLU A 48 19.82 1.35 6.72
CA GLU A 48 20.77 0.42 6.09
C GLU A 48 20.31 -0.07 4.70
N MET A 49 19.12 0.31 4.24
CA MET A 49 18.63 -0.06 2.91
C MET A 49 19.42 0.68 1.81
N SER A 50 20.22 -0.07 1.08
CA SER A 50 21.00 0.43 -0.05
C SER A 50 20.12 0.90 -1.21
N ALA A 51 20.65 1.74 -2.10
CA ALA A 51 19.95 2.16 -3.32
C ALA A 51 19.48 0.97 -4.19
N ILE A 52 20.24 -0.14 -4.18
CA ILE A 52 19.90 -1.38 -4.89
C ILE A 52 18.65 -2.03 -4.30
N TYR A 53 18.53 -2.03 -2.97
CA TYR A 53 17.32 -2.53 -2.29
C TYR A 53 16.09 -1.71 -2.69
N TRP A 54 16.20 -0.37 -2.68
CA TRP A 54 15.10 0.50 -3.06
C TRP A 54 14.68 0.33 -4.51
N ASP A 55 15.63 0.15 -5.44
CA ASP A 55 15.30 -0.09 -6.85
C ASP A 55 14.49 -1.40 -7.03
N ALA A 56 14.95 -2.49 -6.40
CA ALA A 56 14.23 -3.76 -6.41
C ALA A 56 12.85 -3.64 -5.75
N PHE A 57 12.76 -2.95 -4.61
CA PHE A 57 11.51 -2.70 -3.90
C PHE A 57 10.51 -1.92 -4.77
N PHE A 58 10.94 -0.82 -5.39
CA PHE A 58 10.06 0.00 -6.24
C PHE A 58 9.67 -0.71 -7.53
N LYS A 59 10.50 -1.63 -8.04
CA LYS A 59 10.11 -2.51 -9.14
C LYS A 59 8.93 -3.39 -8.76
N GLU A 60 8.95 -4.00 -7.56
CA GLU A 60 7.82 -4.78 -7.06
C GLU A 60 6.58 -3.92 -6.76
N VAL A 61 6.77 -2.70 -6.25
CA VAL A 61 5.68 -1.72 -6.07
C VAL A 61 4.95 -1.47 -7.38
N ARG A 62 5.68 -1.23 -8.48
CA ARG A 62 5.07 -1.01 -9.80
C ARG A 62 4.29 -2.22 -10.28
N VAL A 63 4.86 -3.42 -10.15
CA VAL A 63 4.17 -4.67 -10.51
C VAL A 63 2.87 -4.82 -9.73
N TYR A 64 2.89 -4.53 -8.43
CA TYR A 64 1.69 -4.61 -7.61
C TYR A 64 0.65 -3.55 -8.00
N LEU A 65 1.06 -2.31 -8.22
CA LEU A 65 0.18 -1.24 -8.71
C LEU A 65 -0.46 -1.60 -10.05
N ASP A 66 0.30 -2.17 -10.96
CA ASP A 66 -0.25 -2.62 -12.24
C ASP A 66 -1.27 -3.74 -12.04
N SER A 67 -1.02 -4.71 -11.15
CA SER A 67 -2.01 -5.74 -10.83
C SER A 67 -3.32 -5.17 -10.27
N LEU A 68 -3.25 -4.10 -9.46
CA LEU A 68 -4.43 -3.43 -8.93
C LEU A 68 -5.24 -2.73 -10.03
N LYS A 69 -4.55 -2.12 -11.01
CA LYS A 69 -5.20 -1.51 -12.18
C LYS A 69 -5.90 -2.56 -13.04
N THR A 70 -5.29 -3.73 -13.25
CA THR A 70 -5.92 -4.79 -14.04
C THR A 70 -7.19 -5.31 -13.36
N VAL A 71 -7.16 -5.47 -12.04
CA VAL A 71 -8.33 -5.87 -11.25
C VAL A 71 -9.41 -4.79 -11.26
N SER A 72 -9.06 -3.50 -11.16
CA SER A 72 -10.04 -2.42 -11.27
C SER A 72 -10.69 -2.36 -12.65
N ASN A 73 -9.94 -2.68 -13.70
CA ASN A 73 -10.44 -2.67 -15.08
C ASN A 73 -11.36 -3.87 -15.40
N GLN A 74 -11.36 -4.93 -14.58
CA GLN A 74 -12.27 -6.08 -14.72
C GLN A 74 -13.61 -5.91 -13.99
N GLN A 75 -13.75 -4.92 -13.10
CA GLN A 75 -15.01 -4.64 -12.40
C GLN A 75 -15.94 -3.68 -13.15
N VAL A 76 -15.50 -3.16 -14.30
CA VAL A 76 -16.34 -2.38 -15.22
C VAL A 76 -16.82 -3.33 -16.32
N ILE A 77 -17.91 -4.06 -16.08
CA ILE A 77 -18.94 -4.57 -17.00
C ILE A 77 -19.68 -5.70 -16.25
N PRO A 78 -20.72 -5.40 -15.46
CA PRO A 78 -21.90 -6.22 -15.48
C PRO A 78 -22.66 -5.86 -16.77
N SER A 79 -22.54 -6.71 -17.79
CA SER A 79 -23.39 -6.64 -18.97
C SER A 79 -24.83 -6.87 -18.49
N LEU A 80 -25.60 -5.79 -18.40
CA LEU A 80 -27.04 -5.86 -18.21
C LEU A 80 -27.62 -6.50 -19.48
N LYS A 81 -28.21 -7.69 -19.30
CA LYS A 81 -29.03 -8.37 -20.30
C LYS A 81 -30.18 -7.50 -20.79
#